data_AF-A0AAV6D4N9-F1
#
_entry.id   AF-A0AAV6D4N9-F1
#
_cell.length_a   1.000
_cell.length_b   1.000
_cell.length_c   1.000
_cell.angle_alpha   90.00
_cell.angle_beta   90.00
_cell.angle_gamma   90.00
#
_symmetry.space_group_name_H-M   'P 1'
#
loop_
_entity.id
_entity.type
_entity.pdbx_description
1 polymer ?
#
loop_
_entity_poly.entity_id
_entity_poly.type
_entity_poly.pdbx_seq_one_letter_code
_entity_poly.pdbx_strand_id
1 'polypeptide(L)'
;MSDGLKLEIKKMLVENLMLQVSAEEIGDDQPLFGPGSLGLDSVDALQLVVALEKNYGVKISDPQAARKALQTVNDIAVAIQSSQQK
;
A
#
# COMPACT_ATOMS: atom_id res chain seq x y z
N MET A 1 -16.24 5.52 -1.05
CA MET A 1 -14.77 5.62 -1.17
C MET A 1 -14.39 4.71 -2.32
N SER A 2 -13.60 5.17 -3.28
CA SER A 2 -13.49 4.50 -4.59
C SER A 2 -12.90 3.09 -4.47
N ASP A 3 -13.75 2.07 -4.47
CA ASP A 3 -13.36 0.65 -4.46
C ASP A 3 -12.38 0.30 -5.59
N GLY A 4 -12.45 1.03 -6.70
CA GLY A 4 -11.49 0.94 -7.80
C GLY A 4 -10.05 1.24 -7.40
N LEU A 5 -9.81 2.28 -6.58
CA LEU A 5 -8.46 2.63 -6.14
C LEU A 5 -7.89 1.55 -5.23
N LYS A 6 -8.71 1.01 -4.31
CA LYS A 6 -8.30 -0.09 -3.43
C LYS A 6 -7.93 -1.32 -4.24
N LEU A 7 -8.73 -1.68 -5.24
CA LEU A 7 -8.44 -2.82 -6.12
C LEU A 7 -7.13 -2.62 -6.90
N GLU A 8 -6.87 -1.42 -7.39
CA GLU A 8 -5.62 -1.06 -8.07
C GLU A 8 -4.41 -1.20 -7.13
N ILE A 9 -4.50 -0.66 -5.92
CA ILE A 9 -3.45 -0.80 -4.90
C ILE A 9 -3.20 -2.28 -4.61
N LYS A 10 -4.25 -3.08 -4.43
CA LYS A 10 -4.11 -4.52 -4.17
C LYS A 10 -3.46 -5.27 -5.32
N LYS A 11 -3.83 -4.97 -6.57
CA LYS A 11 -3.15 -5.53 -7.75
C LYS A 11 -1.69 -5.12 -7.79
N MET A 12 -1.40 -3.83 -7.60
CA MET A 12 -0.04 -3.31 -7.54
C MET A 12 0.77 -4.01 -6.45
N LEU A 13 0.19 -4.22 -5.26
CA LEU A 13 0.82 -4.95 -4.16
C LEU A 13 1.17 -6.38 -4.58
N VAL A 14 0.21 -7.13 -5.13
CA VAL A 14 0.42 -8.52 -5.58
C VAL A 14 1.49 -8.60 -6.67
N GLU A 15 1.46 -7.70 -7.64
CA GLU A 15 2.42 -7.68 -8.76
C GLU A 15 3.81 -7.21 -8.32
N ASN A 16 3.93 -6.16 -7.51
CA ASN A 16 5.22 -5.60 -7.09
C ASN A 16 5.90 -6.46 -6.02
N LEU A 17 5.12 -7.17 -5.20
CA LEU A 17 5.61 -7.95 -4.07
C LEU A 17 5.55 -9.46 -4.36
N MET A 18 5.15 -9.85 -5.58
CA MET A 18 5.02 -11.25 -6.02
C MET A 18 4.27 -12.12 -5.00
N LEU A 19 3.16 -11.59 -4.48
CA LEU A 19 2.36 -12.31 -3.49
C LEU A 19 1.68 -13.51 -4.14
N GLN A 20 1.61 -14.63 -3.40
CA GLN A 20 0.90 -15.84 -3.83
C GLN A 20 -0.62 -15.77 -3.60
N VAL A 21 -1.16 -14.59 -3.27
CA VAL A 21 -2.60 -14.36 -3.04
C VAL A 21 -3.15 -13.41 -4.08
N SER A 22 -4.46 -13.51 -4.33
CA SER A 22 -5.12 -12.60 -5.26
C SER A 22 -5.41 -11.25 -4.60
N ALA A 23 -5.46 -10.18 -5.41
CA ALA A 23 -5.84 -8.85 -4.94
C ALA A 23 -7.21 -8.83 -4.25
N GLU A 24 -8.10 -9.76 -4.57
CA GLU A 24 -9.43 -9.88 -3.95
C GLU A 24 -9.40 -10.55 -2.57
N GLU A 25 -8.35 -11.34 -2.27
CA GLU A 25 -8.15 -12.00 -0.99
C GLU A 25 -7.52 -11.08 0.06
N ILE A 26 -6.89 -9.99 -0.38
CA ILE A 26 -6.31 -8.99 0.51
C ILE A 26 -7.44 -8.14 1.10
N GLY A 27 -7.59 -8.17 2.42
CA GLY A 27 -8.56 -7.34 3.13
C GLY A 27 -8.16 -5.86 3.12
N ASP A 28 -9.15 -4.96 3.08
CA ASP A 28 -8.90 -3.52 3.08
C ASP A 28 -8.19 -3.04 4.36
N ASP A 29 -8.63 -3.56 5.50
CA ASP A 29 -8.09 -3.29 6.84
C ASP A 29 -7.09 -4.38 7.28
N GLN A 30 -6.67 -5.25 6.36
CA GLN A 30 -5.69 -6.29 6.66
C GLN A 30 -4.31 -5.64 6.79
N PRO A 31 -3.58 -5.91 7.89
CA PRO A 31 -2.21 -5.45 8.03
C PRO A 31 -1.33 -6.11 6.97
N LEU A 32 -0.58 -5.30 6.22
CA LEU A 32 0.35 -5.76 5.19
C LEU A 32 1.70 -6.17 5.79
N PHE A 33 2.11 -5.52 6.89
CA PHE A 33 3.36 -5.76 7.60
C PHE A 33 3.12 -6.39 8.98
N GLY A 34 4.04 -7.26 9.41
CA GLY A 34 4.07 -7.83 10.76
C GLY A 34 3.71 -9.31 10.85
N PRO A 35 3.71 -9.90 12.06
CA PRO A 35 3.42 -11.31 12.25
C PRO A 35 1.95 -11.62 11.90
N GLY A 36 1.73 -12.52 10.93
CA GLY A 36 0.41 -12.91 10.44
C GLY A 36 -0.12 -12.08 9.26
N SER A 37 0.72 -11.23 8.66
CA SER A 37 0.41 -10.49 7.43
C SER A 37 0.79 -11.28 6.16
N LEU A 38 0.79 -10.59 5.03
CA LEU A 38 1.23 -11.08 3.71
C LEU A 38 2.72 -11.47 3.63
N GLY A 39 3.45 -11.41 4.74
CA GLY A 39 4.88 -11.74 4.79
C GLY A 39 5.77 -10.64 4.24
N LEU A 40 5.29 -9.39 4.23
CA LEU A 40 6.08 -8.26 3.76
C LEU A 40 7.17 -7.87 4.75
N ASP A 41 8.37 -7.69 4.22
CA ASP A 41 9.53 -7.26 4.98
C ASP A 41 9.74 -5.75 4.90
N SER A 42 10.73 -5.26 5.65
CA SER A 42 11.09 -3.83 5.64
C SER A 42 11.57 -3.34 4.27
N VAL A 43 12.05 -4.24 3.40
CA VAL A 43 12.46 -3.94 2.03
C VAL A 43 11.24 -3.69 1.14
N ASP A 44 10.22 -4.54 1.25
CA ASP A 44 8.97 -4.43 0.51
C ASP A 44 8.25 -3.11 0.82
N ALA A 45 8.25 -2.70 2.08
CA ALA A 45 7.72 -1.39 2.49
C ALA A 45 8.37 -0.24 1.72
N LEU A 46 9.69 -0.27 1.62
CA LEU A 46 10.45 0.78 0.94
C LEU A 46 10.14 0.78 -0.57
N GLN A 47 10.07 -0.40 -1.18
CA GLN A 47 9.75 -0.57 -2.59
C GLN A 47 8.33 -0.06 -2.89
N LEU A 48 7.38 -0.31 -2.00
CA LEU A 48 6.02 0.24 -2.02
C LEU A 48 6.00 1.76 -1.97
N VAL A 49 6.71 2.39 -1.01
CA VAL A 49 6.78 3.87 -0.93
C VAL A 49 7.29 4.44 -2.26
N VAL A 50 8.37 3.87 -2.79
CA VAL A 50 8.98 4.33 -4.05
C VAL A 50 8.04 4.12 -5.23
N ALA A 51 7.33 2.99 -5.28
CA ALA A 51 6.32 2.73 -6.30
C ALA A 51 5.16 3.73 -6.22
N LEU A 52 4.68 4.05 -5.02
CA LEU A 52 3.62 5.05 -4.83
C LEU A 52 4.09 6.46 -5.20
N GLU A 53 5.31 6.84 -4.84
CA GLU A 53 5.90 8.12 -5.21
C GLU A 53 6.02 8.24 -6.74
N LYS A 54 6.45 7.17 -7.43
CA LYS A 54 6.60 7.16 -8.89
C LYS A 54 5.28 7.06 -9.66
N ASN A 55 4.35 6.22 -9.23
CA ASN A 55 3.09 5.99 -9.93
C ASN A 55 2.05 7.08 -9.62
N TYR A 56 1.97 7.52 -8.37
CA TYR A 56 0.91 8.41 -7.88
C TYR A 56 1.41 9.78 -7.42
N GLY A 57 2.72 10.03 -7.35
CA GLY A 57 3.28 11.29 -6.85
C GLY A 57 3.18 11.46 -5.33
N VAL A 58 2.92 10.37 -4.60
CA VAL A 58 2.74 10.39 -3.14
C VAL A 58 4.11 10.51 -2.47
N LYS A 59 4.38 11.67 -1.85
CA LYS A 59 5.61 11.90 -1.10
C LYS A 59 5.36 11.80 0.40
N ILE A 60 5.89 10.77 1.03
CA ILE A 60 5.83 10.60 2.49
C ILE A 60 7.23 10.84 3.06
N SER A 61 7.46 12.04 3.58
CA SER A 61 8.77 12.41 4.14
C SER A 61 9.02 11.86 5.54
N ASP A 62 7.96 11.50 6.27
CA ASP A 62 8.08 10.99 7.63
C ASP A 62 8.02 9.45 7.66
N PRO A 63 9.06 8.77 8.18
CA PRO A 63 9.13 7.31 8.18
C PRO A 63 8.08 6.66 9.09
N GLN A 64 7.59 7.34 10.14
CA GLN A 64 6.47 6.82 10.93
C GLN A 64 5.15 6.98 10.19
N ALA A 65 4.93 8.12 9.53
CA ALA A 65 3.77 8.33 8.68
C ALA A 65 3.76 7.33 7.52
N ALA A 66 4.91 7.03 6.91
CA ALA A 66 5.01 6.03 5.84
C ALA A 66 4.64 4.64 6.34
N ARG A 67 5.14 4.25 7.52
CA ARG A 67 4.77 2.97 8.15
C ARG A 67 3.26 2.87 8.44
N LYS A 68 2.64 3.94 8.92
CA LYS A 68 1.18 3.98 9.15
C LYS A 68 0.39 3.99 7.84
N ALA A 69 0.81 4.82 6.88
CA ALA A 69 0.19 4.95 5.58
C ALA A 69 0.25 3.65 4.75
N LEU A 70 1.28 2.82 4.99
CA LEU A 70 1.43 1.52 4.34
C LEU A 70 0.92 0.36 5.20
N GLN A 71 0.30 0.62 6.34
CA GLN A 71 -0.10 -0.45 7.26
C GLN A 71 -1.20 -1.32 6.66
N THR A 72 -2.18 -0.71 6.00
CA THR A 72 -3.34 -1.36 5.38
C THR A 72 -3.60 -0.79 3.99
N VAL A 73 -4.37 -1.51 3.15
CA VAL A 73 -4.78 -0.98 1.84
C VAL A 73 -5.59 0.31 1.99
N ASN A 74 -6.38 0.40 3.05
CA ASN A 74 -7.19 1.58 3.37
C ASN A 74 -6.30 2.80 3.64
N ASP A 75 -5.25 2.64 4.44
CA ASP A 75 -4.27 3.70 4.71
C ASP A 75 -3.55 4.16 3.42
N ILE A 76 -3.19 3.21 2.54
CA ILE A 76 -2.54 3.52 1.26
C ILE A 76 -3.48 4.33 0.38
N ALA A 77 -4.75 3.92 0.29
CA ALA A 77 -5.77 4.62 -0.46
C ALA A 77 -5.94 6.05 0.06
N VAL A 78 -5.98 6.24 1.38
CA VAL A 78 -6.06 7.57 2.00
C VAL A 78 -4.83 8.41 1.66
N ALA A 79 -3.62 7.85 1.71
CA ALA A 79 -2.39 8.56 1.38
C ALA A 79 -2.34 8.99 -0.10
N ILE A 80 -2.77 8.13 -1.02
CA ILE A 80 -2.90 8.45 -2.45
C ILE A 80 -3.95 9.55 -2.66
N GLN A 81 -5.15 9.40 -2.08
CA GLN A 81 -6.23 10.38 -2.22
C GLN A 81 -5.82 11.75 -1.68
N SER A 82 -5.13 11.78 -0.54
CA SER A 82 -4.62 13.03 0.07
C SER A 82 -3.56 13.71 -0.80
N SER A 83 -2.84 12.95 -1.63
CA SER A 83 -1.83 13.49 -2.55
C SER A 83 -2.40 13.89 -3.91
N GLN A 84 -3.45 13.21 -4.38
CA GLN A 84 -4.16 13.48 -5.64
C GLN A 84 -5.09 14.71 -5.58
N GLN A 85 -5.47 15.18 -4.39
CA GLN A 85 -6.29 16.38 -4.21
C GLN A 85 -5.50 17.71 -4.23
N LYS A 86 -4.20 17.69 -4.56
CA LYS A 86 -3.35 18.89 -4.60
C LYS A 86 -3.01 19.36 -6.01
#